data_AF-A0A7C3WV34-F1
#
_entry.id   AF-A0A7C3WV34-F1
#
_cell.length_a   1.000
_cell.length_b   1.000
_cell.length_c   1.000
_cell.angle_alpha   90.00
_cell.angle_beta   90.00
_cell.angle_gamma   90.00
#
_symmetry.space_group_name_H-M   'P 1'
#
loop_
_entity.id
_entity.type
_entity.pdbx_description
1 polymer ?
#
loop_
_entity_poly.entity_id
_entity_poly.type
_entity_poly.pdbx_seq_one_letter_code
_entity_poly.pdbx_strand_id
1 'polypeptide(L)'
;MPYYLSPTQKAYLAGFLDGDGSIYVRLKPNPTYKYGFQVATYAVLFQSAKNKDNFRKICNLIKLGYIRKRKDGILEYIINRKDSLHLFLKIIKPYSILKKKQIE
;
A
#
# COMPACT_ATOMS: atom_id res chain seq x y z
N MET A 1 14.01 -4.30 7.77
CA MET A 1 14.21 -5.41 6.82
C MET A 1 12.95 -6.30 6.79
N PRO A 2 12.06 -6.22 5.78
CA PRO A 2 10.84 -7.03 5.69
C PRO A 2 11.10 -8.44 5.11
N TYR A 3 12.29 -9.01 5.31
CA TYR A 3 12.72 -10.25 4.66
C TYR A 3 12.13 -11.54 5.26
N TYR A 4 11.36 -11.46 6.36
CA TYR A 4 10.82 -12.64 7.06
C TYR A 4 9.31 -12.86 6.86
N LEU A 5 8.75 -12.48 5.70
CA LEU A 5 7.36 -12.88 5.38
C LEU A 5 7.34 -14.28 4.78
N SER A 6 6.55 -15.17 5.38
CA SER A 6 6.29 -16.50 4.81
C SER A 6 5.51 -16.38 3.49
N PRO A 7 5.54 -17.38 2.60
CA PRO A 7 4.73 -17.38 1.38
C PRO A 7 3.24 -17.12 1.65
N THR A 8 2.69 -17.70 2.71
CA THR A 8 1.29 -17.50 3.12
C THR A 8 1.02 -16.06 3.54
N GLN A 9 1.93 -15.42 4.27
CA GLN A 9 1.77 -14.00 4.63
C GLN A 9 1.83 -13.11 3.39
N LYS A 10 2.73 -13.39 2.44
CA LYS A 10 2.80 -12.65 1.17
C LYS A 10 1.51 -12.81 0.35
N ALA A 11 1.00 -14.04 0.25
CA ALA A 11 -0.24 -14.33 -0.44
C ALA A 11 -1.44 -13.65 0.23
N TYR A 12 -1.52 -13.69 1.56
CA TYR A 12 -2.56 -13.00 2.32
C TYR A 12 -2.53 -11.49 2.08
N LEU A 13 -1.35 -10.87 2.14
CA LEU A 13 -1.19 -9.43 1.88
C LEU A 13 -1.57 -9.06 0.44
N ALA A 14 -1.24 -9.90 -0.54
CA ALA A 14 -1.63 -9.68 -1.92
C ALA A 14 -3.15 -9.80 -2.11
N GLY A 15 -3.78 -10.83 -1.55
CA GLY A 15 -5.24 -10.99 -1.58
C GLY A 15 -5.97 -9.86 -0.88
N PHE A 16 -5.44 -9.40 0.26
CA PHE A 16 -6.01 -8.25 0.97
C PHE A 16 -5.86 -6.95 0.19
N LEU A 17 -4.72 -6.74 -0.50
CA LEU A 17 -4.57 -5.60 -1.42
C LEU A 17 -5.54 -5.71 -2.60
N ASP A 18 -5.74 -6.90 -3.15
CA ASP A 18 -6.65 -7.11 -4.28
C ASP A 18 -8.11 -6.78 -3.94
N GLY A 19 -8.56 -7.17 -2.75
CA GLY A 19 -9.91 -6.89 -2.25
C GLY A 19 -10.08 -5.47 -1.72
N ASP A 20 -9.40 -5.16 -0.61
CA ASP A 20 -9.58 -3.92 0.17
C ASP A 20 -8.39 -2.95 0.00
N GLY A 21 -7.79 -2.94 -1.18
CA GLY A 21 -6.64 -2.09 -1.46
C GLY A 21 -6.68 -1.40 -2.82
N SER A 22 -5.69 -0.55 -3.05
CA SER A 22 -5.55 0.20 -4.29
C SER A 22 -4.09 0.52 -4.58
N ILE A 23 -3.70 0.41 -5.86
CA ILE A 23 -2.43 0.92 -6.38
C ILE A 23 -2.78 2.00 -7.39
N TYR A 24 -2.20 3.19 -7.24
CA TYR A 24 -2.47 4.30 -8.14
C TYR A 24 -1.33 5.31 -8.21
N VAL A 25 -1.31 6.07 -9.30
CA VAL A 25 -0.39 7.18 -9.54
C VAL A 25 -1.20 8.46 -9.70
N ARG A 26 -0.68 9.57 -9.16
CA ARG A 26 -1.29 10.89 -9.32
C ARG A 26 -0.24 11.92 -9.71
N LEU A 27 -0.64 12.86 -10.55
CA LEU A 27 0.09 14.11 -10.75
C LEU A 27 -0.35 15.09 -9.67
N LYS A 28 0.56 15.43 -8.77
CA LYS A 28 0.32 16.43 -7.73
C LYS A 28 0.87 17.77 -8.18
N PRO A 29 0.07 18.85 -8.24
CA PRO A 29 0.58 20.19 -8.50
C PRO A 29 1.74 20.50 -7.56
N ASN A 30 2.89 20.84 -8.12
CA ASN A 30 4.08 21.23 -7.39
C ASN A 30 4.92 22.21 -8.25
N PRO A 31 4.89 23.51 -7.94
CA PRO A 31 5.59 24.52 -8.74
C PRO A 31 7.11 24.41 -8.68
N THR A 32 7.66 23.66 -7.72
CA THR A 32 9.13 23.47 -7.59
C THR A 32 9.68 22.46 -8.60
N TYR A 33 8.82 21.68 -9.28
CA TYR A 33 9.22 20.68 -10.27
C TYR A 33 9.23 21.29 -11.67
N LYS A 34 10.16 20.84 -12.53
CA LYS A 34 10.33 21.34 -13.92
C LYS A 34 9.02 21.46 -14.71
N TYR A 35 8.09 20.52 -14.53
CA TYR A 35 6.83 20.46 -15.25
C TYR A 35 5.62 20.91 -14.42
N GLY A 36 5.83 21.51 -13.24
CA GLY A 36 4.75 21.95 -12.35
C GLY A 36 3.99 20.83 -11.63
N PHE A 37 4.42 19.57 -11.80
CA PHE A 37 3.82 18.41 -11.15
C PHE A 37 4.85 17.44 -10.58
N GLN A 38 4.53 16.86 -9.44
CA GLN A 38 5.18 15.69 -8.88
C GLN A 38 4.37 14.43 -9.23
N VAL A 39 5.02 13.44 -9.82
CA VAL A 39 4.44 12.10 -9.99
C VAL A 39 4.49 11.38 -8.64
N ALA A 40 3.33 11.08 -8.06
CA ALA A 40 3.21 10.45 -6.75
C ALA A 40 2.51 9.08 -6.86
N THR A 41 3.24 8.03 -6.51
CA THR A 41 2.82 6.62 -6.58
C THR A 41 2.38 6.12 -5.20
N TYR A 42 1.33 5.31 -5.16
CA TYR A 42 0.73 4.83 -3.92
C TYR A 42 0.34 3.36 -4.02
N ALA A 43 0.59 2.61 -2.94
CA ALA A 43 -0.21 1.45 -2.57
C ALA A 43 -0.91 1.75 -1.24
N VAL A 44 -2.21 1.46 -1.17
CA VAL A 44 -3.05 1.75 -0.01
C VAL A 44 -3.88 0.53 0.34
N LEU A 45 -3.93 0.19 1.63
CA LEU A 45 -4.89 -0.76 2.20
C LEU A 45 -5.94 0.00 3.00
N PHE A 46 -7.19 -0.41 2.90
CA PHE A 46 -8.32 0.22 3.58
C PHE A 46 -8.92 -0.73 4.62
N GLN A 47 -9.41 -0.19 5.73
CA GLN A 47 -10.19 -0.95 6.69
C GLN A 47 -11.06 -0.03 7.54
N SER A 48 -12.23 -0.50 7.98
CA SER A 48 -13.04 0.21 8.97
C SER A 48 -12.26 0.43 10.27
N ALA A 49 -12.36 1.62 10.85
CA ALA A 49 -11.75 1.94 12.13
C ALA A 49 -12.29 1.10 13.29
N LYS A 50 -13.44 0.44 13.11
CA LYS A 50 -13.97 -0.56 14.06
C LYS A 50 -13.02 -1.76 14.23
N ASN A 51 -12.23 -2.09 13.21
CA ASN A 51 -11.31 -3.23 13.24
C ASN A 51 -9.82 -2.80 13.33
N LYS A 52 -9.57 -1.66 14.00
CA LYS A 52 -8.25 -0.99 14.07
C LYS A 52 -7.13 -1.90 14.54
N ASP A 53 -7.37 -2.72 15.56
CA ASP A 53 -6.31 -3.50 16.19
C ASP A 53 -5.85 -4.66 15.29
N ASN A 54 -6.78 -5.33 14.60
CA ASN A 54 -6.42 -6.34 13.60
C ASN A 54 -5.77 -5.71 12.37
N PHE A 55 -6.25 -4.55 11.92
CA PHE A 55 -5.61 -3.83 10.82
C PHE A 55 -4.16 -3.44 11.16
N ARG A 56 -3.89 -3.00 12.40
CA ARG A 56 -2.53 -2.71 12.88
C ARG A 56 -1.63 -3.94 12.86
N LYS A 57 -2.13 -5.13 13.25
CA LYS A 57 -1.36 -6.38 13.16
C LYS A 57 -0.90 -6.65 11.73
N ILE A 58 -1.79 -6.48 10.75
CA ILE A 58 -1.47 -6.64 9.31
C ILE A 58 -0.43 -5.60 8.88
N CYS A 59 -0.63 -4.32 9.21
CA CYS A 59 0.30 -3.24 8.85
C CYS A 59 1.71 -3.44 9.45
N ASN A 60 1.78 -4.02 10.64
CA ASN A 60 3.03 -4.35 11.33
C ASN A 60 3.79 -5.51 10.68
N LEU A 61 3.17 -6.31 9.81
CA LEU A 61 3.89 -7.27 8.96
C LEU A 61 4.65 -6.54 7.84
N ILE A 62 4.08 -5.43 7.35
CA ILE A 62 4.62 -4.70 6.20
C ILE A 62 5.74 -3.74 6.64
N LYS A 63 5.48 -2.83 7.59
CA LYS A 63 6.42 -1.80 8.09
C LYS A 63 7.09 -0.95 6.99
N LEU A 64 6.40 -0.67 5.89
CA LEU A 64 6.89 0.15 4.76
C LEU A 64 6.14 1.48 4.58
N GLY A 65 5.08 1.69 5.34
CA GLY A 65 4.18 2.84 5.25
C GLY A 65 3.70 3.33 6.61
N TYR A 66 2.65 4.14 6.60
CA TYR A 66 2.04 4.72 7.80
C TYR A 66 0.51 4.61 7.75
N ILE A 67 -0.12 4.61 8.93
CA ILE A 67 -1.59 4.58 9.05
C ILE A 67 -2.12 6.01 9.14
N ARG A 68 -3.14 6.33 8.34
CA ARG A 68 -3.96 7.55 8.43
C ARG A 68 -5.39 7.18 8.79
N LYS A 69 -6.03 7.91 9.71
CA LYS A 69 -7.47 7.80 9.97
C LYS A 69 -8.20 8.91 9.22
N ARG A 70 -9.21 8.55 8.43
CA ARG A 70 -10.12 9.48 7.76
C ARG A 70 -11.28 9.88 8.67
N LYS A 71 -11.92 10.99 8.33
CA LYS A 71 -13.07 11.54 9.09
C LYS A 71 -14.30 10.64 9.03
N ASP A 72 -14.43 9.85 7.96
CA ASP A 72 -15.53 8.90 7.71
C ASP A 72 -15.39 7.56 8.47
N GLY A 73 -14.38 7.42 9.33
CA GLY A 73 -14.16 6.20 10.08
C GLY A 73 -13.43 5.10 9.32
N ILE A 74 -12.76 5.41 8.20
CA ILE A 74 -11.87 4.49 7.49
C ILE A 74 -10.41 4.72 7.89
N LEU A 75 -9.65 3.64 8.06
CA LEU A 75 -8.20 3.62 8.18
C LEU A 75 -7.57 3.32 6.83
N GLU A 76 -6.46 4.00 6.55
CA GLU A 76 -5.65 3.80 5.36
C GLU A 76 -4.22 3.48 5.79
N TYR A 77 -3.67 2.37 5.31
CA TYR A 77 -2.23 2.13 5.39
C TYR A 77 -1.59 2.52 4.07
N ILE A 78 -0.76 3.56 4.08
CA ILE A 78 -0.26 4.22 2.89
C ILE A 78 1.23 3.92 2.72
N ILE A 79 1.61 3.36 1.57
CA ILE A 79 2.99 3.16 1.13
C ILE A 79 3.21 4.02 -0.11
N ASN A 80 4.02 5.08 0.01
CA ASN A 80 4.24 6.05 -1.06
C ASN A 80 5.71 6.47 -1.27
N ARG A 81 6.63 6.03 -0.41
CA ARG A 81 8.07 6.23 -0.64
C ARG A 81 8.51 5.26 -1.73
N LYS A 82 9.25 5.74 -2.73
CA LYS A 82 9.64 4.98 -3.93
C LYS A 82 10.24 3.60 -3.57
N ASP A 83 11.24 3.56 -2.71
CA ASP A 83 11.94 2.32 -2.35
C ASP A 83 11.05 1.36 -1.55
N SER A 84 10.26 1.92 -0.62
CA SER A 84 9.29 1.16 0.18
C SER A 84 8.19 0.56 -0.68
N LEU A 85 7.67 1.33 -1.65
CA LEU A 85 6.65 0.87 -2.58
C LEU A 85 7.20 -0.20 -3.51
N HIS A 86 8.37 0.04 -4.12
CA HIS A 86 9.01 -0.94 -4.99
C HIS A 86 9.24 -2.28 -4.27
N LEU A 87 9.74 -2.23 -3.03
CA LEU A 87 9.94 -3.42 -2.21
C LEU A 87 8.61 -4.13 -1.90
N PHE A 88 7.56 -3.38 -1.51
CA PHE A 88 6.25 -3.97 -1.25
C PHE A 88 5.66 -4.65 -2.49
N LEU A 89 5.68 -3.96 -3.64
CA LEU A 89 5.18 -4.48 -4.91
C LEU A 89 5.91 -5.76 -5.33
N LYS A 90 7.24 -5.81 -5.18
CA LYS A 90 8.05 -7.00 -5.46
C LYS A 90 7.64 -8.21 -4.59
N ILE A 91 7.28 -7.97 -3.32
CA ILE A 91 6.86 -9.03 -2.39
C ILE A 91 5.52 -9.64 -2.78
N ILE A 92 4.56 -8.82 -3.20
CA ILE A 92 3.18 -9.26 -3.47
C ILE A 92 2.95 -9.68 -4.92
N LYS A 93 3.78 -9.22 -5.87
CA LYS A 93 3.62 -9.45 -7.32
C LYS A 93 3.31 -10.91 -7.69
N PRO A 94 3.98 -11.93 -7.11
CA PRO A 94 3.71 -13.32 -7.47
C PRO A 94 2.29 -13.80 -7.10
N TYR A 95 1.63 -13.13 -6.16
CA TYR A 95 0.40 -13.61 -5.51
C TYR A 95 -0.84 -12.76 -5.83
N SER A 96 -0.68 -11.51 -6.28
CA SER A 96 -1.82 -10.69 -6.71
C SER A 96 -2.45 -11.27 -7.97
N ILE A 97 -3.77 -11.25 -8.05
CA ILE A 97 -4.59 -11.73 -9.17
C ILE A 97 -5.26 -10.52 -9.84
N LEU A 98 -5.94 -9.67 -9.07
CA LEU A 98 -6.80 -8.61 -9.61
C LEU A 98 -6.03 -7.35 -10.00
N LYS A 99 -4.90 -7.08 -9.34
CA LYS A 99 -4.14 -5.84 -9.52
C LYS A 99 -2.77 -6.02 -10.17
N LYS A 100 -2.51 -7.16 -10.84
CA LYS A 100 -1.23 -7.44 -11.54
C LYS A 100 -0.81 -6.32 -12.48
N LYS A 101 -1.73 -5.82 -13.31
CA LYS A 101 -1.44 -4.76 -14.29
C LYS A 101 -0.96 -3.46 -13.66
N GLN A 102 -1.41 -3.14 -12.45
CA GLN A 102 -1.01 -1.94 -11.71
C GLN A 102 0.31 -2.15 -10.92
N ILE A 103 0.73 -3.41 -10.74
CA ILE A 103 1.97 -3.80 -10.06
C ILE A 103 3.15 -3.82 -11.03
N GLU A 104 2.91 -4.17 -12.30
CA GLU A 104 3.88 -4.23 -13.39
C GLU A 104 4.34 -2.85 -13.85
#